data_AF-A0A5S5BVQ8-F1
#
_entry.id   AF-A0A5S5BVQ8-F1
#
_cell.length_a   1.000
_cell.length_b   1.000
_cell.length_c   1.000
_cell.angle_alpha   90.00
_cell.angle_beta   90.00
_cell.angle_gamma   90.00
#
_symmetry.space_group_name_H-M   'P 1'
#
loop_
_entity.id
_entity.type
_entity.pdbx_description
1 polymer ?
#
loop_
_entity_poly.entity_id
_entity_poly.type
_entity_poly.pdbx_seq_one_letter_code
_entity_poly.pdbx_strand_id
1 'polypeptide(L)'
;MRIERAINNNVVLVLDDQTKEEYVLMGKGIGFAGKCGESIPATDPRIEKRFRLDDPGEMVQYHSLLGDMEPEVIRISEEIIGLITASFGELVNRKIYFALPSHIQFVVYRLRNGMEIVNPFLYETKMCYKDEYEIAKRAAELVANAFHIRVPEEEVGFLTYHVHSAVSNVPVGQIVKFTNLINELIEQIEERRGIRISRESIDYIRLITHLRYSVERISQDKRVHNPLVAALPQQMPEAYALAEELSQLVHGYIGKPVSEDEIGFLAIHLYRLFEVFQAPGQAGS
;
A
#
# COMPACT_ATOMS: atom_id res chain seq x y z
N MET A 1 -15.95 -28.70 -11.17
CA MET A 1 -16.40 -27.55 -10.38
C MET A 1 -17.62 -26.96 -11.07
N ARG A 2 -18.78 -26.90 -10.41
CA ARG A 2 -20.03 -26.39 -10.99
C ARG A 2 -20.07 -24.87 -10.91
N ILE A 3 -20.41 -24.19 -12.00
CA ILE A 3 -20.57 -22.74 -12.06
C ILE A 3 -21.84 -22.36 -11.30
N GLU A 4 -21.68 -21.64 -10.19
CA GLU A 4 -22.78 -21.04 -9.45
C GLU A 4 -23.15 -19.68 -10.07
N ARG A 5 -22.18 -18.93 -10.61
CA ARG A 5 -22.45 -17.65 -11.27
C ARG A 5 -21.32 -17.24 -12.22
N ALA A 6 -21.67 -16.77 -13.42
CA ALA A 6 -20.75 -16.03 -14.27
C ALA A 6 -20.81 -14.54 -13.90
N ILE A 7 -19.66 -13.97 -13.53
CA ILE A 7 -19.56 -12.57 -13.07
C ILE A 7 -19.31 -11.65 -14.26
N ASN A 8 -18.34 -12.01 -15.11
CA ASN A 8 -18.07 -11.37 -16.39
C ASN A 8 -17.48 -12.42 -17.37
N ASN A 9 -16.95 -12.00 -18.51
CA ASN A 9 -16.36 -12.91 -19.50
C ASN A 9 -15.12 -13.68 -19.00
N ASN A 10 -14.48 -13.22 -17.93
CA ASN A 10 -13.21 -13.72 -17.43
C ASN A 10 -13.24 -14.22 -15.97
N VAL A 11 -14.36 -14.09 -15.27
CA VAL A 11 -14.50 -14.48 -13.86
C VAL A 11 -15.78 -15.27 -13.65
N VAL A 12 -15.64 -16.42 -13.03
CA VAL A 12 -16.75 -17.28 -12.62
C VAL A 12 -16.58 -17.72 -11.18
N LEU A 13 -17.70 -17.77 -10.47
CA LEU A 13 -17.80 -18.42 -9.18
C LEU A 13 -18.22 -19.87 -9.40
N VAL A 14 -17.50 -20.80 -8.77
CA VAL A 14 -17.78 -22.23 -8.87
C VAL A 14 -17.82 -22.90 -7.50
N LEU A 15 -18.67 -23.91 -7.35
CA LEU A 15 -18.66 -24.84 -6.23
C LEU A 15 -17.97 -26.13 -6.66
N ASP A 16 -17.03 -26.62 -5.87
CA ASP A 16 -16.54 -27.98 -6.02
C ASP A 16 -17.56 -28.95 -5.40
N ASP A 17 -18.23 -29.74 -6.24
CA ASP A 17 -19.27 -30.67 -5.79
C ASP A 17 -18.74 -31.79 -4.88
N GLN A 18 -17.44 -32.10 -4.92
CA GLN A 18 -16.82 -33.15 -4.11
C GLN A 18 -16.42 -32.61 -2.73
N THR A 19 -15.74 -31.46 -2.68
CA THR A 19 -15.26 -30.88 -1.42
C THR A 19 -16.28 -29.96 -0.75
N LYS A 20 -17.32 -29.54 -1.49
CA LYS A 20 -18.27 -28.49 -1.11
C LYS A 20 -17.63 -27.13 -0.85
N GLU A 21 -16.40 -26.92 -1.32
CA GLU A 21 -15.69 -25.65 -1.23
C GLU A 21 -16.03 -24.76 -2.43
N GLU A 22 -16.10 -23.46 -2.18
CA GLU A 22 -16.35 -22.45 -3.21
C GLU A 22 -15.04 -21.83 -3.70
N TYR A 23 -14.99 -21.58 -5.00
CA TYR A 23 -13.82 -21.06 -5.69
C TYR A 23 -14.19 -19.93 -6.65
N VAL A 24 -13.33 -18.92 -6.72
CA VAL A 24 -13.33 -17.95 -7.82
C VAL A 24 -12.31 -18.41 -8.84
N LEU A 25 -12.76 -18.63 -10.08
CA LEU A 25 -11.87 -18.90 -11.21
C LEU A 25 -11.77 -17.64 -12.06
N MET A 26 -10.53 -17.30 -12.41
CA MET A 26 -10.24 -16.19 -13.31
C MET A 26 -9.43 -16.69 -14.50
N GLY A 27 -9.71 -16.14 -15.67
CA GLY A 27 -9.11 -16.63 -16.89
C GLY A 27 -9.76 -16.09 -18.15
N LYS A 28 -8.97 -15.85 -19.20
CA LYS A 28 -9.47 -15.26 -20.44
C LYS A 28 -10.61 -16.10 -21.04
N GLY A 29 -11.82 -15.52 -21.10
CA GLY A 29 -13.00 -16.16 -21.70
C GLY A 29 -13.59 -17.31 -20.89
N ILE A 30 -13.22 -17.47 -19.61
CA ILE A 30 -13.74 -18.56 -18.76
C ILE A 30 -15.23 -18.38 -18.43
N GLY A 31 -15.71 -17.14 -18.31
CA GLY A 31 -17.10 -16.81 -18.03
C GLY A 31 -17.96 -16.62 -19.28
N PHE A 32 -17.36 -16.55 -20.47
CA PHE A 32 -18.08 -16.46 -21.74
C PHE A 32 -18.77 -17.78 -22.13
N ALA A 33 -18.19 -18.92 -21.76
CA ALA A 33 -18.66 -20.25 -22.18
C ALA A 33 -19.51 -20.98 -21.13
N GLY A 34 -19.62 -20.45 -19.92
CA GLY A 34 -20.18 -21.16 -18.79
C GLY A 34 -21.53 -20.59 -18.37
N LYS A 35 -22.61 -21.33 -18.61
CA LYS A 35 -23.92 -20.99 -18.05
C LYS A 35 -23.99 -21.41 -16.59
N CYS A 36 -24.75 -20.66 -15.79
CA CYS A 36 -25.08 -21.04 -14.41
C CYS A 36 -25.58 -22.50 -14.38
N GLY A 37 -24.95 -23.35 -13.56
CA GLY A 37 -25.22 -24.78 -13.44
C GLY A 37 -24.33 -25.70 -14.28
N GLU A 38 -23.57 -25.18 -15.27
CA GLU A 38 -22.61 -25.99 -16.04
C GLU A 38 -21.36 -26.30 -15.23
N SER A 39 -20.63 -27.37 -15.58
CA SER A 39 -19.40 -27.77 -14.87
C SER A 39 -18.15 -27.44 -15.67
N ILE A 40 -17.19 -26.78 -15.02
CA ILE A 40 -15.84 -26.55 -15.53
C ILE A 40 -14.89 -27.60 -14.91
N PRO A 41 -14.11 -28.34 -15.74
CA PRO A 41 -13.05 -29.20 -15.25
C PRO A 41 -11.99 -28.41 -14.47
N ALA A 42 -11.45 -28.99 -13.38
CA ALA A 42 -10.41 -28.31 -12.60
C ALA A 42 -9.11 -28.06 -13.38
N THR A 43 -8.93 -28.74 -14.50
CA THR A 43 -7.80 -28.64 -15.42
C THR A 43 -8.13 -27.81 -16.68
N ASP A 44 -9.23 -27.04 -16.69
CA ASP A 44 -9.57 -26.22 -17.84
C ASP A 44 -8.43 -25.23 -18.15
N PRO A 45 -7.88 -25.22 -19.38
CA PRO A 45 -6.70 -24.43 -19.72
C PRO A 45 -6.94 -22.92 -19.68
N ARG A 46 -8.21 -22.49 -19.64
CA ARG A 46 -8.54 -21.08 -19.47
C ARG A 46 -8.40 -20.64 -18.02
N ILE A 47 -8.36 -21.55 -17.04
CA ILE A 47 -8.16 -21.20 -15.63
C ILE A 47 -6.73 -20.71 -15.46
N GLU A 48 -6.56 -19.39 -15.39
CA GLU A 48 -5.27 -18.76 -15.11
C GLU A 48 -5.06 -18.67 -13.60
N LYS A 49 -6.12 -18.39 -12.84
CA LYS A 49 -6.07 -18.28 -11.37
C LYS A 49 -7.27 -18.97 -10.74
N ARG A 50 -7.02 -19.67 -9.64
CA ARG A 50 -8.04 -20.32 -8.81
C ARG A 50 -7.87 -19.90 -7.37
N PHE A 51 -8.89 -19.26 -6.81
CA PHE A 51 -8.91 -18.83 -5.42
C PHE A 51 -9.93 -19.65 -4.66
N ARG A 52 -9.45 -20.40 -3.67
CA ARG A 52 -10.32 -21.00 -2.67
C ARG A 52 -10.73 -19.93 -1.67
N LEU A 53 -12.01 -19.88 -1.36
CA LEU A 53 -12.59 -18.90 -0.46
C LEU A 53 -12.66 -19.54 0.94
N ASP A 54 -11.59 -19.39 1.70
CA ASP A 54 -11.40 -20.07 3.00
C ASP A 54 -12.09 -19.34 4.16
N ASP A 55 -12.53 -18.09 3.95
CA ASP A 55 -13.18 -17.24 4.95
C ASP A 55 -14.63 -16.91 4.54
N PRO A 56 -15.64 -17.40 5.29
CA PRO A 56 -17.05 -17.06 5.08
C PRO A 56 -17.35 -15.55 5.11
N GLY A 57 -16.53 -14.74 5.79
CA GLY A 57 -16.64 -13.28 5.81
C GLY A 57 -16.16 -12.61 4.52
N GLU A 58 -15.04 -13.08 3.95
CA GLU A 58 -14.55 -12.63 2.63
C GLU A 58 -15.54 -13.03 1.52
N MET A 59 -16.21 -14.17 1.69
CA MET A 59 -17.27 -14.65 0.79
C MET A 59 -18.48 -13.71 0.71
N VAL A 60 -19.09 -13.37 1.84
CA VAL A 60 -20.27 -12.49 1.85
C VAL A 60 -19.93 -11.11 1.28
N GLN A 61 -18.74 -10.58 1.59
CA GLN A 61 -18.29 -9.32 1.00
C GLN A 61 -18.10 -9.42 -0.52
N TYR A 62 -17.48 -10.49 -1.04
CA TYR A 62 -17.27 -10.64 -2.48
C TYR A 62 -18.58 -10.77 -3.26
N HIS A 63 -19.49 -11.62 -2.75
CA HIS A 63 -20.78 -11.86 -3.36
C HIS A 63 -21.63 -10.57 -3.42
N SER A 64 -21.60 -9.77 -2.34
CA SER A 64 -22.28 -8.47 -2.30
C SER A 64 -21.62 -7.46 -3.26
N LEU A 65 -20.29 -7.38 -3.27
CA LEU A 65 -19.54 -6.42 -4.09
C LEU A 65 -19.75 -6.67 -5.59
N LEU A 66 -19.67 -7.93 -6.03
CA LEU A 66 -19.84 -8.27 -7.45
C LEU A 66 -21.27 -8.15 -7.96
N GLY A 67 -22.27 -8.14 -7.06
CA GLY A 67 -23.67 -7.93 -7.42
C GLY A 67 -23.95 -6.51 -7.95
N ASP A 68 -23.28 -5.52 -7.36
CA ASP A 68 -23.56 -4.09 -7.57
C ASP A 68 -22.48 -3.37 -8.41
N MET A 69 -21.44 -4.10 -8.84
CA MET A 69 -20.31 -3.53 -9.60
C MET A 69 -20.56 -3.44 -11.10
N GLU A 70 -20.10 -2.33 -11.70
CA GLU A 70 -20.10 -2.18 -13.15
C GLU A 70 -19.14 -3.23 -13.78
N PRO A 71 -19.55 -4.03 -14.79
CA PRO A 71 -18.71 -5.07 -15.37
C PRO A 71 -17.36 -4.55 -15.86
N GLU A 72 -17.33 -3.31 -16.34
CA GLU A 72 -16.13 -2.61 -16.79
C GLU A 72 -15.14 -2.35 -15.64
N VAL A 73 -15.62 -2.11 -14.42
CA VAL A 73 -14.77 -1.94 -13.22
C VAL A 73 -14.04 -3.25 -12.91
N ILE A 74 -14.75 -4.38 -12.98
CA ILE A 74 -14.15 -5.69 -12.72
C ILE A 74 -13.08 -5.98 -13.78
N ARG A 75 -13.41 -5.77 -15.06
CA ARG A 75 -12.49 -5.97 -16.19
C ARG A 75 -11.21 -5.14 -16.05
N ILE A 76 -11.34 -3.85 -15.75
CA ILE A 76 -10.17 -2.95 -15.58
C ILE A 76 -9.37 -3.31 -14.33
N SER A 77 -10.02 -3.74 -13.26
CA SER A 77 -9.33 -4.20 -12.05
C SER A 77 -8.47 -5.43 -12.33
N GLU A 78 -8.96 -6.40 -13.09
CA GLU A 78 -8.18 -7.57 -13.52
C GLU A 78 -6.94 -7.16 -14.32
N GLU A 79 -7.11 -6.21 -15.25
CA GLU A 79 -6.03 -5.68 -16.09
C GLU A 79 -4.94 -5.01 -15.24
N ILE A 80 -5.34 -4.19 -14.27
CA ILE A 80 -4.43 -3.52 -13.33
C ILE A 80 -3.75 -4.53 -12.40
N ILE A 81 -4.46 -5.54 -11.91
CA ILE A 81 -3.84 -6.60 -11.09
C ILE A 81 -2.84 -7.40 -11.92
N GLY A 82 -3.14 -7.65 -13.20
CA GLY A 82 -2.20 -8.24 -14.16
C GLY A 82 -0.93 -7.40 -14.28
N LEU A 83 -1.06 -6.09 -14.44
CA LEU A 83 0.06 -5.14 -14.46
C LEU A 83 0.92 -5.18 -13.18
N ILE A 84 0.29 -5.19 -12.01
CA ILE A 84 0.98 -5.27 -10.71
C ILE A 84 1.72 -6.61 -10.60
N THR A 85 1.06 -7.72 -10.94
CA THR A 85 1.64 -9.07 -10.89
C THR A 85 2.84 -9.19 -11.84
N ALA A 86 2.75 -8.60 -13.03
CA ALA A 86 3.85 -8.62 -14.01
C ALA A 86 5.07 -7.80 -13.54
N SER A 87 4.85 -6.79 -12.69
CA SER A 87 5.90 -5.87 -12.21
C SER A 87 6.57 -6.36 -10.93
N PHE A 88 5.81 -6.99 -10.02
CA PHE A 88 6.28 -7.38 -8.68
C PHE A 88 6.29 -8.91 -8.43
N GLY A 89 5.85 -9.72 -9.39
CA GLY A 89 5.81 -11.19 -9.30
C GLY A 89 4.50 -11.75 -8.76
N GLU A 90 4.43 -13.08 -8.62
CA GLU A 90 3.18 -13.80 -8.31
C GLU A 90 2.72 -13.76 -6.84
N LEU A 91 3.52 -13.15 -5.95
CA LEU A 91 3.24 -13.10 -4.50
C LEU A 91 2.25 -11.99 -4.09
N VAL A 92 1.47 -11.46 -5.04
CA VAL A 92 0.48 -10.41 -4.78
C VAL A 92 -0.61 -10.92 -3.83
N ASN A 93 -0.89 -10.15 -2.78
CA ASN A 93 -1.93 -10.45 -1.81
C ASN A 93 -3.31 -10.59 -2.47
N ARG A 94 -3.99 -11.72 -2.19
CA ARG A 94 -5.32 -12.03 -2.72
C ARG A 94 -6.39 -10.99 -2.36
N LYS A 95 -6.21 -10.22 -1.28
CA LYS A 95 -7.12 -9.14 -0.91
C LYS A 95 -7.22 -8.04 -1.98
N ILE A 96 -6.23 -7.92 -2.88
CA ILE A 96 -6.28 -6.94 -3.98
C ILE A 96 -7.49 -7.16 -4.91
N TYR A 97 -7.93 -8.41 -5.11
CA TYR A 97 -9.07 -8.72 -5.99
C TYR A 97 -10.41 -8.23 -5.44
N PHE A 98 -10.43 -7.71 -4.20
CA PHE A 98 -11.60 -7.15 -3.53
C PHE A 98 -11.42 -5.64 -3.33
N ALA A 99 -10.25 -5.26 -2.81
CA ALA A 99 -9.95 -3.89 -2.45
C ALA A 99 -9.81 -2.97 -3.68
N LEU A 100 -9.16 -3.45 -4.75
CA LEU A 100 -8.93 -2.63 -5.94
C LEU A 100 -10.22 -2.36 -6.74
N PRO A 101 -11.07 -3.35 -7.07
CA PRO A 101 -12.35 -3.07 -7.71
C PRO A 101 -13.20 -2.09 -6.92
N SER A 102 -13.27 -2.25 -5.60
CA SER A 102 -14.07 -1.36 -4.73
C SER A 102 -13.55 0.07 -4.80
N HIS A 103 -12.23 0.24 -4.78
CA HIS A 103 -11.60 1.54 -4.94
C HIS A 103 -11.89 2.13 -6.33
N ILE A 104 -11.71 1.37 -7.41
CA ILE A 104 -11.96 1.87 -8.78
C ILE A 104 -13.43 2.26 -8.98
N GLN A 105 -14.38 1.45 -8.49
CA GLN A 105 -15.81 1.80 -8.52
C GLN A 105 -16.05 3.15 -7.83
N PHE A 106 -15.44 3.37 -6.66
CA PHE A 106 -15.55 4.62 -5.93
C PHE A 106 -14.88 5.80 -6.62
N VAL A 107 -13.67 5.60 -7.18
CA VAL A 107 -12.95 6.59 -8.00
C VAL A 107 -13.80 7.03 -9.19
N VAL A 108 -14.35 6.08 -9.94
CA VAL A 108 -15.22 6.36 -11.09
C VAL A 108 -16.49 7.09 -10.66
N TYR A 109 -17.15 6.63 -9.60
CA TYR A 109 -18.33 7.27 -9.03
C TYR A 109 -18.03 8.73 -8.67
N ARG A 110 -16.98 8.98 -7.88
CA ARG A 110 -16.73 10.33 -7.35
C ARG A 110 -16.26 11.31 -8.43
N LEU A 111 -15.46 10.85 -9.39
CA LEU A 111 -15.00 11.68 -10.51
C LEU A 111 -16.14 12.03 -11.46
N ARG A 112 -17.06 11.09 -11.74
CA ARG A 112 -18.28 11.37 -12.53
C ARG A 112 -19.20 12.38 -11.84
N ASN A 113 -19.18 12.45 -10.51
CA ASN A 113 -19.97 13.39 -9.72
C ASN A 113 -19.22 14.70 -9.39
N GLY A 114 -18.02 14.92 -9.93
CA GLY A 114 -17.26 16.15 -9.71
C GLY A 114 -16.81 16.36 -8.27
N MET A 115 -16.66 15.29 -7.49
CA MET A 115 -16.21 15.37 -6.10
C MET A 115 -14.71 15.67 -6.07
N GLU A 116 -14.32 16.76 -5.40
CA GLU A 116 -12.91 17.12 -5.24
C GLU A 116 -12.15 16.11 -4.39
N ILE A 117 -10.85 15.99 -4.69
CA ILE A 117 -9.97 15.00 -4.09
C ILE A 117 -8.70 15.73 -3.69
N VAL A 118 -8.34 15.60 -2.42
CA VAL A 118 -7.10 16.13 -1.88
C VAL A 118 -6.33 14.95 -1.30
N ASN A 119 -5.08 14.79 -1.76
CA ASN A 119 -4.13 13.88 -1.13
C ASN A 119 -3.03 14.72 -0.46
N PRO A 120 -3.12 14.98 0.85
CA PRO A 120 -2.16 15.83 1.56
C PRO A 120 -0.74 15.22 1.63
N PHE A 121 -0.60 13.93 1.28
CA PHE A 121 0.66 13.20 1.35
C PHE A 121 1.16 12.72 -0.02
N LEU A 122 0.70 13.35 -1.09
CA LEU A 122 1.05 12.92 -2.46
C LEU A 122 2.57 12.91 -2.66
N TYR A 123 3.27 13.92 -2.16
CA TYR A 123 4.73 14.01 -2.28
C TYR A 123 5.44 12.88 -1.54
N GLU A 124 5.11 12.66 -0.27
CA GLU A 124 5.67 11.60 0.56
C GLU A 124 5.37 10.22 -0.05
N THR A 125 4.14 10.04 -0.54
CA THR A 125 3.72 8.80 -1.19
C THR A 125 4.57 8.50 -2.43
N LYS A 126 4.79 9.50 -3.29
CA LYS A 126 5.68 9.37 -4.46
C LYS A 126 7.10 9.00 -4.05
N MET A 127 7.63 9.63 -3.00
CA MET A 127 9.02 9.44 -2.62
C MET A 127 9.27 8.12 -1.90
N CYS A 128 8.32 7.69 -1.08
CA CYS A 128 8.35 6.40 -0.41
C CYS A 128 8.17 5.26 -1.42
N TYR A 129 7.09 5.29 -2.19
CA TYR A 129 6.61 4.16 -2.97
C TYR A 129 6.82 4.38 -4.48
N LYS A 130 8.05 4.69 -4.88
CA LYS A 130 8.38 5.12 -6.25
C LYS A 130 7.95 4.11 -7.32
N ASP A 131 8.28 2.84 -7.09
CA ASP A 131 7.98 1.77 -8.05
C ASP A 131 6.47 1.53 -8.12
N GLU A 132 5.81 1.51 -6.95
CA GLU A 132 4.35 1.37 -6.87
C GLU A 132 3.62 2.56 -7.48
N TYR A 133 4.18 3.78 -7.37
CA TYR A 133 3.61 5.00 -7.93
C TYR A 133 3.63 4.98 -9.46
N GLU A 134 4.72 4.51 -10.08
CA GLU A 134 4.77 4.37 -11.55
C GLU A 134 3.78 3.31 -12.07
N ILE A 135 3.55 2.24 -11.32
CA ILE A 135 2.48 1.28 -11.63
C ILE A 135 1.10 1.90 -11.43
N ALA A 136 0.90 2.69 -10.37
CA ALA A 136 -0.35 3.39 -10.11
C ALA A 136 -0.69 4.41 -11.21
N LYS A 137 0.30 5.10 -11.80
CA LYS A 137 0.08 6.01 -12.94
C LYS A 137 -0.48 5.27 -14.16
N ARG A 138 0.15 4.15 -14.50
CA ARG A 138 -0.32 3.28 -15.60
C ARG A 138 -1.71 2.72 -15.31
N ALA A 139 -1.98 2.35 -14.07
CA ALA A 139 -3.32 1.94 -13.65
C ALA A 139 -4.35 3.06 -13.80
N ALA A 140 -4.00 4.29 -13.41
CA ALA A 140 -4.85 5.46 -13.59
C ALA A 140 -5.14 5.76 -15.07
N GLU A 141 -4.17 5.56 -15.97
CA GLU A 141 -4.37 5.68 -17.42
C GLU A 141 -5.38 4.64 -17.94
N LEU A 142 -5.30 3.38 -17.47
CA LEU A 142 -6.28 2.34 -17.81
C LEU A 142 -7.70 2.73 -17.37
N VAL A 143 -7.85 3.23 -16.15
CA VAL A 143 -9.14 3.74 -15.63
C VAL A 143 -9.63 4.93 -16.46
N ALA A 144 -8.76 5.91 -16.73
CA ALA A 144 -9.11 7.10 -17.50
C ALA A 144 -9.64 6.75 -18.89
N ASN A 145 -8.96 5.82 -19.58
CA ASN A 145 -9.33 5.38 -20.93
C ASN A 145 -10.64 4.60 -20.95
N ALA A 146 -10.85 3.69 -19.98
CA ALA A 146 -12.03 2.84 -19.93
C ALA A 146 -13.32 3.60 -19.62
N PHE A 147 -13.23 4.57 -18.72
CA PHE A 147 -14.40 5.31 -18.24
C PHE A 147 -14.56 6.69 -18.89
N HIS A 148 -13.63 7.09 -19.76
CA HIS A 148 -13.56 8.41 -20.39
C HIS A 148 -13.59 9.55 -19.37
N ILE A 149 -12.82 9.40 -18.29
CA ILE A 149 -12.72 10.38 -17.20
C ILE A 149 -11.28 10.86 -17.04
N ARG A 150 -11.11 12.07 -16.51
CA ARG A 150 -9.80 12.55 -16.06
C ARG A 150 -9.52 12.01 -14.66
N VAL A 151 -8.45 11.26 -14.51
CA VAL A 151 -7.96 10.81 -13.20
C VAL A 151 -6.89 11.80 -12.71
N PRO A 152 -7.14 12.56 -11.62
CA PRO A 152 -6.18 13.53 -11.11
C PRO A 152 -5.02 12.83 -10.37
N GLU A 153 -3.94 13.57 -10.10
CA GLU A 153 -2.72 12.99 -9.54
C GLU A 153 -2.92 12.47 -8.10
N GLU A 154 -3.84 13.07 -7.37
CA GLU A 154 -4.22 12.66 -6.02
C GLU A 154 -4.76 11.22 -5.99
N GLU A 155 -5.49 10.82 -7.04
CA GLU A 155 -5.96 9.42 -7.21
C GLU A 155 -4.81 8.46 -7.49
N VAL A 156 -3.81 8.91 -8.25
CA VAL A 156 -2.59 8.12 -8.47
C VAL A 156 -1.92 7.86 -7.11
N GLY A 157 -1.87 8.86 -6.24
CA GLY A 157 -1.40 8.70 -4.87
C GLY A 157 -2.18 7.65 -4.07
N PHE A 158 -3.52 7.63 -4.15
CA PHE A 158 -4.32 6.60 -3.46
C PHE A 158 -4.17 5.22 -4.08
N LEU A 159 -4.13 5.12 -5.42
CA LEU A 159 -3.86 3.87 -6.12
C LEU A 159 -2.49 3.29 -5.74
N THR A 160 -1.50 4.14 -5.47
CA THR A 160 -0.18 3.72 -4.99
C THR A 160 -0.28 2.93 -3.69
N TYR A 161 -1.16 3.32 -2.76
CA TYR A 161 -1.37 2.54 -1.54
C TYR A 161 -2.02 1.17 -1.82
N HIS A 162 -2.93 1.08 -2.78
CA HIS A 162 -3.51 -0.20 -3.18
C HIS A 162 -2.46 -1.12 -3.82
N VAL A 163 -1.57 -0.58 -4.65
CA VAL A 163 -0.43 -1.31 -5.22
C VAL A 163 0.50 -1.77 -4.09
N HIS A 164 0.93 -0.85 -3.20
CA HIS A 164 1.81 -1.18 -2.09
C HIS A 164 1.20 -2.24 -1.16
N SER A 165 -0.08 -2.08 -0.81
CA SER A 165 -0.82 -3.04 0.03
C SER A 165 -0.82 -4.44 -0.55
N ALA A 166 -0.92 -4.54 -1.87
CA ALA A 166 -0.94 -5.80 -2.57
C ALA A 166 0.44 -6.48 -2.60
N VAL A 167 1.54 -5.72 -2.64
CA VAL A 167 2.91 -6.27 -2.68
C VAL A 167 3.52 -6.49 -1.30
N SER A 168 3.17 -5.67 -0.31
CA SER A 168 3.76 -5.73 1.04
C SER A 168 2.89 -6.45 2.07
N ASN A 169 1.66 -6.83 1.68
CA ASN A 169 0.64 -7.43 2.57
C ASN A 169 0.29 -6.53 3.77
N VAL A 170 0.48 -5.21 3.65
CA VAL A 170 0.07 -4.22 4.65
C VAL A 170 -1.26 -3.61 4.22
N PRO A 171 -2.32 -3.58 5.06
CA PRO A 171 -3.60 -2.98 4.68
C PRO A 171 -3.48 -1.48 4.34
N VAL A 172 -4.23 -1.01 3.33
CA VAL A 172 -4.24 0.41 2.90
C VAL A 172 -4.46 1.38 4.07
N GLY A 173 -5.42 1.10 4.96
CA GLY A 173 -5.67 1.94 6.12
C GLY A 173 -4.48 2.05 7.07
N GLN A 174 -3.62 1.03 7.12
CA GLN A 174 -2.39 1.05 7.90
C GLN A 174 -1.28 1.85 7.21
N ILE A 175 -1.18 1.79 5.88
CA ILE A 175 -0.26 2.63 5.08
C ILE A 175 -0.56 4.12 5.28
N VAL A 176 -1.84 4.49 5.26
CA VAL A 176 -2.28 5.88 5.52
C VAL A 176 -1.89 6.32 6.93
N LYS A 177 -2.12 5.46 7.94
CA LYS A 177 -1.70 5.74 9.33
C LYS A 177 -0.19 5.94 9.45
N PHE A 178 0.62 5.12 8.78
CA PHE A 178 2.07 5.27 8.77
C PHE A 178 2.49 6.58 8.14
N THR A 179 1.84 6.97 7.03
CA THR A 179 2.14 8.24 6.35
C THR A 179 1.83 9.44 7.25
N ASN A 180 0.70 9.42 7.98
CA ASN A 180 0.39 10.46 8.97
C ASN A 180 1.45 10.53 10.07
N LEU A 181 1.79 9.38 10.66
CA LEU A 181 2.80 9.29 11.71
C LEU A 181 4.16 9.84 11.24
N ILE A 182 4.60 9.49 10.02
CA ILE A 182 5.87 9.98 9.47
C ILE A 182 5.87 11.51 9.35
N ASN A 183 4.77 12.11 8.92
CA ASN A 183 4.67 13.57 8.84
C ASN A 183 4.73 14.22 10.23
N GLU A 184 4.03 13.67 11.22
CA GLU A 184 4.08 14.18 12.60
C GLU A 184 5.48 14.04 13.21
N LEU A 185 6.18 12.94 12.93
CA LEU A 185 7.58 12.76 13.34
C LEU A 185 8.49 13.83 12.74
N ILE A 186 8.31 14.14 11.45
CA ILE A 186 9.10 15.19 10.77
C ILE A 186 8.80 16.56 11.37
N GLU A 187 7.53 16.88 11.62
CA GLU A 187 7.13 18.14 12.26
C GLU A 187 7.78 18.29 13.63
N GLN A 188 7.79 17.23 14.46
CA GLN A 188 8.49 17.25 15.74
C GLN A 188 10.01 17.40 15.60
N ILE A 189 10.63 16.74 14.61
CA ILE A 189 12.07 16.90 14.34
C ILE A 189 12.41 18.35 13.97
N GLU A 190 11.61 18.96 13.09
CA GLU A 190 11.77 20.36 12.66
C GLU A 190 11.60 21.33 13.83
N GLU A 191 10.54 21.15 14.62
CA GLU A 191 10.24 21.98 15.80
C GLU A 191 11.36 21.89 16.84
N ARG A 192 11.75 20.66 17.22
CA ARG A 192 12.74 20.42 18.27
C ARG A 192 14.13 20.93 17.92
N ARG A 193 14.44 21.06 16.63
CA ARG A 193 15.74 21.58 16.15
C ARG A 193 15.68 23.00 15.62
N GLY A 194 14.48 23.58 15.50
CA GLY A 194 14.29 24.91 14.92
C GLY A 194 14.75 24.97 13.45
N ILE A 195 14.64 23.87 12.70
CA ILE A 195 15.04 23.78 11.29
C ILE A 195 13.82 23.63 10.39
N ARG A 196 14.00 23.91 9.09
CA ARG A 196 13.05 23.54 8.04
C ARG A 196 13.79 22.75 6.98
N ILE A 197 13.29 21.56 6.70
CA ILE A 197 13.87 20.63 5.75
C ILE A 197 13.10 20.80 4.44
N SER A 198 13.78 21.22 3.37
CA SER A 198 13.13 21.32 2.06
C SER A 198 12.65 19.94 1.62
N ARG A 199 11.36 19.81 1.26
CA ARG A 199 10.76 18.53 0.83
C ARG A 199 11.49 17.96 -0.39
N GLU A 200 11.99 18.82 -1.28
CA GLU A 200 12.75 18.46 -2.48
C GLU A 200 14.21 18.06 -2.20
N SER A 201 14.68 18.21 -0.96
CA SER A 201 16.07 17.88 -0.60
C SER A 201 16.31 16.38 -0.49
N ILE A 202 17.55 15.97 -0.77
CA ILE A 202 18.00 14.59 -0.58
C ILE A 202 17.89 14.17 0.90
N ASP A 203 18.09 15.10 1.83
CA ASP A 203 18.03 14.84 3.26
C ASP A 203 16.61 14.55 3.74
N TYR A 204 15.62 15.26 3.20
CA TYR A 204 14.20 14.94 3.42
C TYR A 204 13.86 13.55 2.91
N ILE A 205 14.21 13.24 1.66
CA ILE A 205 13.93 11.94 1.04
C ILE A 205 14.57 10.80 1.86
N ARG A 206 15.79 10.99 2.36
CA ARG A 206 16.45 10.01 3.24
C ARG A 206 15.72 9.85 4.56
N LEU A 207 15.38 10.95 5.22
CA LEU A 207 14.66 10.93 6.49
C LEU A 207 13.34 10.16 6.36
N ILE A 208 12.48 10.52 5.41
CA ILE A 208 11.17 9.87 5.23
C ILE A 208 11.32 8.38 4.89
N THR A 209 12.35 8.02 4.12
CA THR A 209 12.62 6.63 3.75
C THR A 209 12.97 5.81 4.99
N HIS A 210 13.86 6.32 5.85
CA HIS A 210 14.25 5.63 7.09
C HIS A 210 13.10 5.55 8.09
N LEU A 211 12.36 6.65 8.29
CA LEU A 211 11.18 6.67 9.15
C LEU A 211 10.14 5.65 8.72
N ARG A 212 9.81 5.61 7.42
CA ARG A 212 8.89 4.60 6.86
C ARG A 212 9.35 3.18 7.17
N TYR A 213 10.60 2.85 6.85
CA TYR A 213 11.08 1.49 7.08
C TYR A 213 11.10 1.11 8.55
N SER A 214 11.44 2.03 9.46
CA SER A 214 11.35 1.79 10.90
C SER A 214 9.90 1.54 11.34
N VAL A 215 8.95 2.38 10.92
CA VAL A 215 7.52 2.22 11.23
C VAL A 215 6.97 0.88 10.71
N GLU A 216 7.30 0.51 9.47
CA GLU A 216 6.89 -0.77 8.89
C GLU A 216 7.49 -1.97 9.66
N ARG A 217 8.79 -1.93 10.00
CA ARG A 217 9.43 -3.00 10.77
C ARG A 217 8.83 -3.16 12.15
N ILE A 218 8.65 -2.06 12.88
CA ILE A 218 8.03 -2.05 14.22
C ILE A 218 6.61 -2.62 14.14
N SER A 219 5.83 -2.19 13.15
CA SER A 219 4.47 -2.71 12.97
C SER A 219 4.43 -4.20 12.64
N GLN A 220 5.45 -4.75 11.99
CA GLN A 220 5.54 -6.16 11.60
C GLN A 220 6.30 -7.03 12.62
N ASP A 221 6.68 -6.49 13.79
CA ASP A 221 7.55 -7.15 14.78
C ASP A 221 8.90 -7.63 14.21
N LYS A 222 9.35 -7.03 13.11
CA LYS A 222 10.65 -7.34 12.51
C LYS A 222 11.73 -6.67 13.33
N ARG A 223 12.60 -7.48 13.95
CA ARG A 223 13.76 -6.99 14.71
C ARG A 223 15.00 -6.91 13.84
N VAL A 224 15.71 -5.80 13.96
CA VAL A 224 17.02 -5.59 13.35
C VAL A 224 17.97 -5.21 14.47
N HIS A 225 19.07 -5.95 14.60
CA HIS A 225 20.05 -5.66 15.63
C HIS A 225 20.93 -4.47 15.23
N ASN A 226 21.08 -3.52 16.14
CA ASN A 226 22.02 -2.41 16.04
C ASN A 226 23.20 -2.64 17.00
N PRO A 227 24.36 -3.09 16.51
CA PRO A 227 25.50 -3.39 17.37
C PRO A 227 26.12 -2.16 18.05
N LEU A 228 25.73 -0.95 17.63
CA LEU A 228 26.28 0.30 18.14
C LEU A 228 25.40 0.96 19.21
N VAL A 229 24.18 0.45 19.45
CA VAL A 229 23.16 1.12 20.26
C VAL A 229 23.65 1.54 21.64
N ALA A 230 24.44 0.69 22.32
CA ALA A 230 24.95 0.96 23.66
C ALA A 230 25.89 2.18 23.75
N ALA A 231 26.54 2.56 22.65
CA ALA A 231 27.47 3.69 22.62
C ALA A 231 26.78 5.02 22.24
N LEU A 232 25.61 4.98 21.61
CA LEU A 232 24.94 6.16 21.06
C LEU A 232 24.52 7.20 22.10
N PRO A 233 24.04 6.85 23.31
CA PRO A 233 23.71 7.85 24.33
C PRO A 233 24.90 8.73 24.73
N GLN A 234 26.13 8.21 24.63
CA GLN A 234 27.34 8.96 24.95
C GLN A 234 27.91 9.71 23.73
N GLN A 235 27.86 9.09 22.55
CA GLN A 235 28.46 9.66 21.33
C GLN A 235 27.58 10.72 20.65
N MET A 236 26.25 10.57 20.73
CA MET A 236 25.28 11.47 20.09
C MET A 236 24.08 11.73 21.01
N PRO A 237 24.30 12.29 22.21
CA PRO A 237 23.28 12.40 23.26
C PRO A 237 22.02 13.15 22.81
N GLU A 238 22.18 14.24 22.05
CA GLU A 238 21.05 15.05 21.59
C GLU A 238 20.17 14.29 20.59
N ALA A 239 20.79 13.62 19.61
CA ALA A 239 20.06 12.84 18.62
C ALA A 239 19.40 11.59 19.24
N TYR A 240 20.07 10.96 20.20
CA TYR A 240 19.52 9.82 20.92
C TYR A 240 18.33 10.19 21.79
N ALA A 241 18.41 11.28 22.55
CA ALA A 241 17.30 11.75 23.37
C ALA A 241 16.05 12.10 22.54
N LEU A 242 16.24 12.75 21.38
CA LEU A 242 15.13 13.00 20.46
C LEU A 242 14.58 11.70 19.85
N ALA A 243 15.45 10.73 19.51
CA ALA A 243 14.99 9.44 19.03
C ALA A 243 14.14 8.69 20.07
N GLU A 244 14.51 8.75 21.35
CA GLU A 244 13.71 8.19 22.46
C GLU A 244 12.34 8.84 22.55
N GLU A 245 12.26 10.17 22.47
CA GLU A 245 11.00 10.91 22.48
C GLU A 245 10.10 10.53 21.30
N LEU A 246 10.65 10.54 20.09
CA LEU A 246 9.93 10.14 18.88
C LEU A 246 9.46 8.68 18.95
N SER A 247 10.21 7.81 19.63
CA SER A 247 9.82 6.41 19.82
C SER A 247 8.54 6.27 20.66
N GLN A 248 8.26 7.20 21.57
CA GLN A 248 7.04 7.22 22.36
C GLN A 248 5.83 7.56 21.47
N LEU A 249 5.99 8.48 20.52
CA LEU A 249 4.96 8.78 19.53
C LEU A 249 4.68 7.56 18.65
N VAL A 250 5.74 6.91 18.14
CA VAL A 250 5.62 5.68 17.34
C VAL A 250 4.89 4.58 18.14
N HIS A 251 5.25 4.41 19.41
CA HIS A 251 4.59 3.46 20.31
C HIS A 251 3.09 3.78 20.47
N GLY A 252 2.73 5.04 20.70
CA GLY A 252 1.34 5.48 20.85
C GLY A 252 0.49 5.22 19.61
N TYR A 253 1.06 5.40 18.41
CA TYR A 253 0.37 5.17 17.14
C TYR A 253 0.24 3.70 16.76
N ILE A 254 1.30 2.92 16.93
CA ILE A 254 1.37 1.52 16.48
C ILE A 254 0.86 0.55 17.56
N GLY A 255 0.90 0.95 18.83
CA GLY A 255 0.56 0.09 19.97
C GLY A 255 1.59 -1.00 20.26
N LYS A 256 2.81 -0.87 19.72
CA LYS A 256 3.91 -1.84 19.87
C LYS A 256 5.15 -1.17 20.44
N PRO A 257 5.92 -1.85 21.31
CA PRO A 257 7.14 -1.27 21.85
C PRO A 257 8.19 -1.07 20.74
N VAL A 258 8.89 0.06 20.80
CA VAL A 258 10.04 0.33 19.94
C VAL A 258 11.28 -0.20 20.65
N SER A 259 12.08 -1.04 19.98
CA SER A 259 13.31 -1.59 20.57
C SER A 259 14.40 -0.54 20.66
N GLU A 260 15.33 -0.72 21.59
CA GLU A 260 16.54 0.12 21.67
C GLU A 260 17.30 0.14 20.35
N ASP A 261 17.38 -0.99 19.63
CA ASP A 261 18.02 -1.04 18.32
C ASP A 261 17.40 -0.05 17.31
N GLU A 262 16.06 0.05 17.28
CA GLU A 262 15.34 0.99 16.39
C GLU A 262 15.52 2.44 16.85
N ILE A 263 15.51 2.70 18.16
CA ILE A 263 15.87 4.02 18.72
C ILE A 263 17.27 4.41 18.27
N GLY A 264 18.21 3.47 18.33
CA GLY A 264 19.59 3.69 17.90
C GLY A 264 19.71 3.99 16.39
N PHE A 265 18.97 3.28 15.53
CA PHE A 265 18.97 3.60 14.10
C PHE A 265 18.39 4.99 13.83
N LEU A 266 17.28 5.33 14.49
CA LEU A 266 16.69 6.66 14.41
C LEU A 266 17.69 7.74 14.86
N ALA A 267 18.38 7.52 15.98
CA ALA A 267 19.41 8.43 16.49
C ALA A 267 20.53 8.67 15.47
N ILE A 268 21.02 7.62 14.80
CA ILE A 268 22.05 7.74 13.75
C ILE A 268 21.54 8.59 12.57
N HIS A 269 20.29 8.39 12.15
CA HIS A 269 19.70 9.16 11.05
C HIS A 269 19.48 10.63 11.42
N LEU A 270 19.03 10.91 12.64
CA LEU A 270 18.88 12.26 13.17
C LEU A 270 20.23 12.97 13.30
N TYR A 271 21.23 12.29 13.89
CA TYR A 271 22.57 12.85 14.04
C TYR A 271 23.14 13.29 12.69
N ARG A 272 23.07 12.41 11.69
CA ARG A 272 23.49 12.72 10.32
C ARG A 272 22.72 13.89 9.72
N LEU A 273 21.40 13.92 9.88
CA LEU A 273 20.57 15.02 9.39
C LEU A 273 21.05 16.34 9.98
N PHE A 274 21.32 16.38 11.28
CA PHE A 274 21.71 17.59 11.98
C PHE A 274 23.08 18.13 11.58
N GLU A 275 24.04 17.26 11.26
CA GLU A 275 25.35 17.68 10.73
C GLU A 275 25.21 18.53 9.46
N VAL A 276 24.23 18.23 8.60
CA VAL A 276 23.95 19.01 7.38
C VAL A 276 23.48 20.43 7.70
N PHE A 277 22.72 20.60 8.79
CA PHE A 277 22.18 21.89 9.22
C PHE A 277 23.10 22.65 10.19
N GLN A 278 24.28 22.10 10.55
CA GLN A 278 25.21 22.68 11.52
C GLN A 278 26.41 23.47 10.94
N ALA A 279 26.68 23.50 9.62
CA ALA A 279 27.86 24.24 9.09
C ALA A 279 27.65 25.01 7.76
N PRO A 280 28.23 26.22 7.56
CA PRO A 280 28.97 27.09 8.50
C PRO A 280 28.40 28.52 8.69
N GLY A 281 28.17 28.89 9.96
CA GLY A 281 27.93 30.28 10.40
C GLY A 281 28.75 30.70 11.63
N GLN A 282 29.76 29.92 12.05
CA GLN A 282 30.62 30.25 13.21
C GLN A 282 32.13 30.10 12.92
N ALA A 283 32.54 30.46 11.71
CA ALA A 283 33.95 30.72 11.40
C ALA A 283 34.03 31.96 10.49
N GLY A 284 34.05 33.15 11.10
CA GLY A 284 34.19 34.41 10.37
C GLY A 284 33.93 35.63 11.24
N SER A 285 35.02 36.13 11.84
CA SER A 285 35.23 37.42 12.53
C SER A 285 34.40 37.74 13.77
#